data_AF-A0A6J6PDP7-F1
#
_entry.id   AF-A0A6J6PDP7-F1
#
_cell.length_a   1.000
_cell.length_b   1.000
_cell.length_c   1.000
_cell.angle_alpha   90.00
_cell.angle_beta   90.00
_cell.angle_gamma   90.00
#
_symmetry.space_group_name_H-M   'P 1'
#
loop_
_entity.id
_entity.type
_entity.pdbx_description
1 polymer ?
#
loop_
_entity_poly.entity_id
_entity_poly.type
_entity_poly.pdbx_seq_one_letter_code
_entity_poly.pdbx_strand_id
1 'polypeptide(L)' 'MRAPDFGFCWPAQRWASGHSLTSVLKDDDLTVGDFVRNMKQIVDLLRQLRGAIKELEPLIDSALLKIDRGVVVYAGAAV' A
#
# COMPACT_ATOMS: atom_id res chain seq x y z
N MET A 1 2.76 19.28 -15.72
CA MET A 1 2.59 18.18 -14.74
C MET A 1 3.05 16.89 -15.41
N ARG A 2 3.89 16.10 -14.74
CA ARG A 2 4.24 14.74 -15.20
C ARG A 2 2.99 13.85 -15.06
N ALA A 3 2.76 12.95 -16.01
CA ALA A 3 1.66 11.99 -15.91
C ALA A 3 1.85 11.07 -14.69
N PRO A 4 0.75 10.61 -14.04
CA PRO A 4 0.84 9.61 -12.99
C PRO A 4 1.54 8.35 -13.51
N ASP A 5 2.45 7.82 -12.71
CA ASP A 5 3.10 6.54 -12.99
C ASP A 5 2.26 5.41 -12.38
N PHE A 6 1.82 4.49 -13.24
CA PHE A 6 0.97 3.35 -12.85
C PHE A 6 1.78 2.07 -12.55
N GLY A 7 3.12 2.12 -12.61
CA GLY A 7 3.98 0.95 -12.39
C GLY A 7 3.69 0.24 -11.05
N PHE A 8 3.35 1.00 -10.01
CA PHE A 8 3.10 0.45 -8.67
C PHE A 8 1.69 -0.15 -8.47
N CYS A 9 0.76 0.02 -9.42
CA CYS A 9 -0.60 -0.48 -9.26
C CYS A 9 -0.65 -2.02 -9.15
N TRP A 10 0.16 -2.72 -9.95
CA TRP A 10 0.21 -4.18 -9.93
C TRP A 10 0.84 -4.74 -8.65
N PRO A 11 2.01 -4.23 -8.18
CA PRO A 11 2.55 -4.60 -6.87
C PRO A 11 1.57 -4.40 -5.72
N ALA A 12 0.88 -3.24 -5.67
CA ALA A 12 -0.10 -2.94 -4.64
C ALA A 12 -1.30 -3.91 -4.68
N GLN A 13 -1.80 -4.24 -5.88
CA GLN A 13 -2.91 -5.19 -6.04
C GLN A 13 -2.53 -6.62 -5.64
N ARG A 14 -1.33 -7.10 -6.03
CA ARG A 14 -0.82 -8.42 -5.63
C ARG A 14 -0.67 -8.50 -4.11
N TRP A 15 -0.15 -7.44 -3.49
CA TRP A 15 -0.05 -7.35 -2.04
C TRP A 15 -1.41 -7.38 -1.35
N ALA A 16 -2.37 -6.56 -1.79
CA ALA A 16 -3.74 -6.56 -1.25
C ALA A 16 -4.45 -7.92 -1.41
N SER A 17 -4.03 -8.72 -2.39
CA SER A 17 -4.55 -10.06 -2.66
C SER A 17 -3.89 -11.16 -1.83
N GLY A 18 -2.95 -10.82 -0.93
CA GLY A 18 -2.35 -11.75 0.02
C GLY A 18 -1.01 -12.38 -0.40
N HIS A 19 -0.42 -11.96 -1.53
CA HIS A 19 0.88 -12.48 -1.97
C HIS A 19 2.01 -12.14 -0.97
N SER A 20 3.05 -12.98 -0.92
CA SER A 20 4.27 -12.69 -0.15
C SER A 20 5.05 -11.52 -0.76
N LEU A 21 5.87 -10.84 0.05
CA LEU A 21 6.73 -9.76 -0.43
C LEU A 21 7.67 -10.25 -1.55
N THR A 22 8.30 -11.41 -1.35
CA THR A 22 9.17 -12.02 -2.34
C THR A 22 8.47 -12.29 -3.68
N SER A 23 7.18 -12.66 -3.66
CA SER A 23 6.39 -12.86 -4.87
C SER A 23 6.04 -11.54 -5.56
N VAL A 24 5.87 -10.45 -4.80
CA VAL A 24 5.53 -9.13 -5.35
C VAL A 24 6.75 -8.51 -6.04
N LEU A 25 7.95 -8.68 -5.47
CA LEU A 25 9.19 -8.08 -5.99
C LEU A 25 9.84 -8.88 -7.13
N LYS A 26 9.39 -10.10 -7.40
CA LYS A 26 10.09 -11.03 -8.31
C LYS A 26 10.19 -10.53 -9.76
N ASP A 27 9.19 -9.78 -10.22
CA ASP A 27 9.05 -9.37 -11.62
C ASP A 27 9.18 -7.84 -11.82
N ASP A 28 9.59 -7.11 -10.77
CA ASP A 28 9.61 -5.64 -10.75
C ASP A 28 11.02 -5.15 -10.35
N ASP A 29 11.48 -4.03 -10.90
CA ASP A 29 12.75 -3.36 -10.52
C ASP A 29 12.62 -2.62 -9.17
N LEU A 30 11.68 -3.06 -8.35
CA LEU A 30 11.28 -2.43 -7.11
C LEU A 30 12.09 -2.96 -5.94
N THR A 31 12.76 -2.07 -5.21
CA THR A 31 13.43 -2.45 -3.96
C THR A 31 12.41 -2.66 -2.84
N VAL A 32 12.77 -3.43 -1.81
CA VAL A 32 11.96 -3.57 -0.59
C VAL A 32 11.65 -2.20 0.04
N GLY A 33 12.63 -1.30 0.04
CA GLY A 33 12.48 0.05 0.61
C GLY A 33 11.47 0.89 -0.17
N ASP A 34 11.52 0.84 -1.50
CA ASP A 34 10.57 1.56 -2.35
C ASP A 34 9.16 0.98 -2.24
N PHE A 35 9.05 -0.36 -2.15
CA PHE A 35 7.77 -1.01 -1.87
C PHE A 35 7.13 -0.51 -0.58
N VAL A 36 7.87 -0.54 0.53
CA VAL A 36 7.36 -0.10 1.83
C VAL A 36 7.01 1.38 1.80
N ARG A 37 7.85 2.21 1.18
CA ARG A 37 7.60 3.66 1.04
C ARG A 37 6.29 3.93 0.28
N ASN A 38 6.12 3.35 -0.89
CA ASN A 38 4.93 3.53 -1.72
C ASN A 38 3.68 2.96 -1.03
N MET A 39 3.78 1.82 -0.35
CA MET A 39 2.65 1.28 0.40
C MET A 39 2.22 2.17 1.56
N LYS A 40 3.16 2.76 2.30
CA LYS A 40 2.83 3.73 3.36
C LYS A 40 2.12 4.96 2.80
N GLN A 41 2.54 5.47 1.64
CA GLN A 41 1.85 6.57 0.99
C GLN A 41 0.39 6.23 0.65
N ILE A 42 0.11 5.00 0.18
CA ILE A 42 -1.26 4.54 -0.06
C ILE A 42 -2.04 4.45 1.26
N VAL A 43 -1.45 3.89 2.32
CA VAL A 43 -2.08 3.79 3.64
C VAL A 43 -2.43 5.19 4.19
N ASP A 44 -1.51 6.14 4.11
CA ASP A 44 -1.72 7.50 4.58
C ASP A 44 -2.79 8.23 3.76
N LEU A 45 -2.78 8.06 2.43
CA LEU A 45 -3.82 8.61 1.56
C LEU A 45 -5.20 8.05 1.91
N LEU A 46 -5.31 6.73 2.12
CA LEU A 46 -6.57 6.10 2.53
C LEU A 46 -7.05 6.65 3.88
N ARG A 47 -6.16 6.84 4.86
CA ARG A 47 -6.51 7.46 6.16
C ARG A 47 -6.99 8.90 6.01
N GLN A 48 -6.39 9.69 5.12
CA GLN A 48 -6.85 11.04 4.82
C GLN A 48 -8.25 11.03 4.18
N LEU A 49 -8.48 10.15 3.20
CA LEU A 49 -9.79 9.99 2.57
C LEU A 49 -10.86 9.53 3.57
N ARG A 50 -10.50 8.65 4.51
CA ARG A 50 -11.38 8.19 5.59
C ARG A 50 -11.89 9.37 6.44
N GLY A 51 -11.01 10.33 6.76
CA GLY A 51 -11.38 11.53 7.51
C GLY A 51 -12.15 12.58 6.70
N ALA A 52 -11.96 12.59 5.37
CA ALA A 52 -12.57 13.58 4.48
C ALA A 52 -13.96 13.17 3.96
N ILE A 53 -14.21 11.87 3.75
CA ILE A 53 -15.42 11.35 3.12
C ILE A 53 -15.97 10.19 3.96
N LYS A 54 -16.98 10.48 4.79
CA LYS A 54 -17.51 9.52 5.77
C LYS A 54 -18.16 8.30 5.13
N GLU A 55 -18.76 8.47 3.96
CA GLU A 55 -19.43 7.41 3.21
C GLU A 55 -18.45 6.32 2.75
N LEU A 56 -17.15 6.65 2.64
CA LEU A 56 -16.12 5.70 2.23
C LEU A 56 -15.48 4.96 3.41
N GLU A 57 -15.80 5.29 4.66
CA GLU A 57 -15.15 4.67 5.84
C GLU A 57 -15.15 3.12 5.79
N PRO A 58 -16.28 2.41 5.55
CA PRO A 58 -16.28 0.95 5.56
C PRO A 58 -15.43 0.33 4.44
N LEU A 59 -15.43 0.98 3.27
CA LEU A 59 -14.64 0.56 2.12
C LEU A 59 -13.14 0.75 2.38
N ILE A 60 -12.78 1.89 2.96
CA ILE A 60 -11.40 2.22 3.30
C ILE A 60 -10.88 1.30 4.40
N ASP A 61 -11.67 1.06 5.46
CA ASP A 61 -11.28 0.15 6.55
C ASP A 61 -11.04 -1.27 6.00
N SER A 62 -11.87 -1.72 5.06
CA SER A 62 -11.68 -3.00 4.37
C SER A 62 -10.42 -3.04 3.49
N ALA A 63 -10.05 -1.91 2.88
CA ALA A 63 -8.84 -1.80 2.06
C ALA A 63 -7.57 -1.79 2.93
N LEU A 64 -7.58 -1.02 4.02
CA LEU A 64 -6.49 -0.94 4.99
C LEU A 64 -6.17 -2.31 5.59
N LEU A 65 -7.20 -3.10 5.96
CA LEU A 65 -7.01 -4.46 6.47
C LEU A 65 -6.24 -5.37 5.52
N LYS A 66 -6.36 -5.17 4.20
CA LYS A 66 -5.69 -5.99 3.18
C LYS A 66 -4.23 -5.61 2.96
N ILE A 67 -3.89 -4.34 3.13
CA ILE A 67 -2.58 -3.80 2.75
C ILE A 67 -1.67 -3.50 3.96
N ASP A 68 -2.25 -3.14 5.11
CA ASP A 68 -1.52 -2.78 6.34
C ASP A 68 -1.15 -4.06 7.11
N ARG A 69 -0.23 -4.85 6.53
CA ARG A 69 0.22 -6.14 7.07
C ARG A 69 1.73 -6.35 6.89
N GLY A 70 2.28 -7.36 7.55
CA GLY A 70 3.66 -7.80 7.37
C GLY A 70 4.68 -6.65 7.50
N VAL A 71 5.64 -6.59 6.57
CA VAL A 71 6.74 -5.59 6.61
C VAL A 71 6.25 -4.14 6.61
N VAL A 72 5.06 -3.86 6.06
CA VAL A 72 4.48 -2.51 6.01
C VAL A 72 4.17 -2.00 7.43
N VAL A 73 3.66 -2.88 8.30
CA VAL A 73 3.34 -2.59 9.70
C VAL A 73 4.64 -2.46 10.53
N TYR A 74 5.55 -3.43 10.40
CA TYR A 74 6.78 -3.45 11.21
C TYR A 74 7.69 -2.26 10.92
N ALA A 75 7.77 -1.80 9.67
CA ALA A 75 8.55 -0.63 9.32
C ALA A 75 8.01 0.69 9.90
N GLY A 76 6.79 0.71 10.45
CA GLY A 76 6.23 1.85 11.18
C GLY A 76 6.45 1.81 12.69
N ALA A 77 6.83 0.66 13.23
CA ALA A 77 7.01 0.43 14.68
C ALA A 77 8.46 0.61 15.16
N ALA A 78 9.41 0.84 14.24
CA ALA A 78 10.76 1.25 14.58
C ALA A 78 10.79 2.76 14.89
N VAL A 79 10.41 3.11 16.11
CA VAL A 79 10.69 4.40 16.77
C VAL A 79 11.32 4.09 18.11
#